data_AF-A0AAU5JSP6-F1
#
_entry.id   AF-A0AAU5JSP6-F1
#
_cell.length_a   1.000
_cell.length_b   1.000
_cell.length_c   1.000
_cell.angle_alpha   90.00
_cell.angle_beta   90.00
_cell.angle_gamma   90.00
#
_symmetry.space_group_name_H-M   'P 1'
#
loop_
_entity.id
_entity.type
_entity.pdbx_description
1 polymer ?
#
loop_
_entity_poly.entity_id
_entity_poly.type
_entity_poly.pdbx_seq_one_letter_code
_entity_poly.pdbx_strand_id
1 'polypeptide(L)'
;MTDMTAETAEPETFQAVLHDLRAVDGAVYAAVAATPTPTLDTALRRLSTAANHSKISLSVAAALALVPGRPRRAALAGAGAIAVASATSNLLGKRLVRRPRPDREAARVVVGRHVPMPDSASFPSGHTASAVAFATAVGVVLPIAAVPLALLAGAVGYSRVHTGVHYPGDVAAGAVLGVASAAVSLAAVTWVATGER
;
A
#
# COMPACT_ATOMS: atom_id res chain seq x y z
N MET A 1 40.13 -35.14 12.02
CA MET A 1 40.58 -33.97 12.78
C MET A 1 40.79 -32.84 11.79
N THR A 2 40.01 -31.78 11.63
CA THR A 2 38.63 -31.41 11.99
C THR A 2 38.31 -30.30 10.98
N ASP A 3 37.10 -30.34 10.42
CA ASP A 3 36.49 -29.35 9.52
C ASP A 3 36.34 -27.99 10.23
N MET A 4 36.77 -26.88 9.61
CA MET A 4 36.39 -25.51 10.03
C MET A 4 36.80 -24.41 9.03
N THR A 5 36.11 -24.27 7.90
CA THR A 5 36.00 -22.97 7.20
C THR A 5 34.63 -22.82 6.54
N ALA A 6 33.59 -22.61 7.36
CA ALA A 6 32.25 -22.25 6.89
C ALA A 6 31.59 -21.31 7.91
N GLU A 7 32.05 -20.06 8.01
CA GLU A 7 31.45 -18.96 8.78
C GLU A 7 32.34 -17.72 8.49
N THR A 8 31.95 -16.59 7.89
CA THR A 8 30.88 -15.63 8.25
C THR A 8 30.66 -14.52 7.16
N ALA A 9 30.53 -14.84 5.87
CA ALA A 9 30.44 -13.81 4.79
C ALA A 9 29.03 -13.19 4.55
N GLU A 10 27.99 -13.73 5.18
CA GLU A 10 26.57 -13.38 4.92
C GLU A 10 26.09 -12.03 5.55
N PRO A 11 26.46 -11.65 6.78
CA PRO A 11 25.85 -10.48 7.45
C PRO A 11 26.25 -9.14 6.82
N GLU A 12 27.50 -8.98 6.40
CA GLU A 12 28.01 -7.73 5.82
C GLU A 12 27.41 -7.47 4.43
N THR A 13 27.33 -8.50 3.60
CA THR A 13 26.73 -8.43 2.26
C THR A 13 25.25 -8.04 2.32
N PHE A 14 24.49 -8.64 3.24
CA PHE A 14 23.07 -8.30 3.41
C PHE A 14 22.85 -6.86 3.89
N GLN A 15 23.65 -6.39 4.85
CA GLN A 15 23.56 -4.99 5.31
C GLN A 15 23.94 -3.99 4.22
N ALA A 16 24.94 -4.31 3.38
CA ALA A 16 25.30 -3.50 2.22
C ALA A 16 24.13 -3.40 1.22
N VAL A 17 23.48 -4.52 0.89
CA VAL A 17 22.31 -4.52 0.01
C VAL A 17 21.16 -3.69 0.60
N LEU A 18 20.87 -3.83 1.91
CA LEU A 18 19.84 -3.02 2.56
C LEU A 18 20.18 -1.53 2.56
N HIS A 19 21.44 -1.17 2.72
CA HIS A 19 21.91 0.20 2.63
C HIS A 19 21.67 0.76 1.22
N ASP A 20 22.05 0.02 0.17
CA ASP A 20 21.89 0.43 -1.22
C ASP A 20 20.41 0.59 -1.59
N LEU A 21 19.55 -0.35 -1.16
CA LEU A 21 18.11 -0.26 -1.35
C LEU A 21 17.52 0.99 -0.69
N ARG A 22 17.96 1.35 0.52
CA ARG A 22 17.52 2.57 1.22
C ARG A 22 18.01 3.84 0.51
N ALA A 23 19.23 3.82 -0.02
CA ALA A 23 19.79 4.92 -0.78
C ALA A 23 19.00 5.18 -2.08
N VAL A 24 18.70 4.12 -2.83
CA VAL A 24 17.86 4.20 -4.04
C VAL A 24 16.45 4.70 -3.70
N ASP A 25 15.82 4.14 -2.66
CA ASP A 25 14.48 4.53 -2.22
C ASP A 25 14.42 6.02 -1.81
N GLY A 26 15.44 6.49 -1.10
CA GLY A 26 15.62 7.90 -0.76
C GLY A 26 15.84 8.80 -1.97
N ALA A 27 16.67 8.38 -2.94
CA ALA A 27 16.94 9.13 -4.16
C ALA A 27 15.69 9.29 -5.03
N VAL A 28 14.90 8.22 -5.20
CA VAL A 28 13.62 8.27 -5.93
C VAL A 28 12.64 9.20 -5.23
N TYR A 29 12.54 9.14 -3.90
CA TYR A 29 11.72 10.09 -3.14
C TYR A 29 12.18 11.54 -3.34
N ALA A 30 13.48 11.81 -3.24
CA ALA A 30 14.04 13.14 -3.43
C ALA A 30 13.78 13.69 -4.84
N ALA A 31 13.88 12.84 -5.87
CA ALA A 31 13.54 13.23 -7.24
C ALA A 31 12.06 13.63 -7.37
N VAL A 32 11.13 12.87 -6.77
CA VAL A 32 9.70 13.22 -6.75
C VAL A 32 9.48 14.54 -5.99
N ALA A 33 10.13 14.70 -4.83
CA ALA A 33 10.01 15.90 -4.00
C ALA A 33 10.49 17.16 -4.73
N ALA A 34 11.62 17.07 -5.45
CA ALA A 34 12.25 18.20 -6.15
C ALA A 34 11.58 18.55 -7.49
N THR A 35 10.82 17.63 -8.10
CA THR A 35 10.19 17.87 -9.41
C THR A 35 8.95 18.78 -9.27
N PRO A 36 8.91 19.96 -9.91
CA PRO A 36 7.73 20.85 -9.85
C PRO A 36 6.56 20.28 -10.66
N THR A 37 5.40 20.12 -10.02
CA THR A 37 4.16 19.63 -10.68
C THR A 37 2.90 20.39 -10.21
N PRO A 38 2.87 21.73 -10.35
CA PRO A 38 1.82 22.56 -9.76
C PRO A 38 0.40 22.19 -10.22
N THR A 39 0.27 21.68 -11.44
CA THR A 39 -1.00 21.22 -12.02
C THR A 39 -1.54 19.94 -11.36
N LEU A 40 -0.66 19.11 -10.77
CA LEU A 40 -1.03 17.83 -10.15
C LEU A 40 -1.17 17.94 -8.63
N ASP A 41 -0.46 18.87 -8.00
CA ASP A 41 -0.32 18.97 -6.54
C ASP A 41 -1.66 18.97 -5.81
N THR A 42 -2.61 19.77 -6.27
CA THR A 42 -3.93 19.87 -5.62
C THR A 42 -4.75 18.60 -5.79
N ALA A 43 -4.73 17.99 -6.97
CA ALA A 43 -5.46 16.74 -7.21
C ALA A 43 -4.89 15.60 -6.37
N LEU A 44 -3.57 15.45 -6.33
CA LEU A 44 -2.89 14.39 -5.57
C LEU A 44 -3.02 14.58 -4.06
N ARG A 45 -2.98 15.83 -3.56
CA ARG A 45 -3.26 16.12 -2.14
C ARG A 45 -4.69 15.75 -1.76
N ARG A 46 -5.66 16.10 -2.60
CA ARG A 46 -7.08 15.74 -2.40
C ARG A 46 -7.28 14.23 -2.45
N LEU A 47 -6.66 13.54 -3.41
CA LEU A 47 -6.71 12.09 -3.52
C LEU A 47 -6.14 11.41 -2.27
N SER A 48 -4.97 11.86 -1.80
CA SER A 48 -4.33 11.36 -0.57
C SER A 48 -5.24 11.52 0.65
N THR A 49 -5.94 12.66 0.75
CA THR A 49 -6.89 12.94 1.84
C THR A 49 -8.18 12.12 1.72
N ALA A 50 -8.71 11.96 0.50
CA ALA A 50 -9.91 11.18 0.23
C ALA A 50 -9.68 9.67 0.47
N ALA A 51 -8.45 9.19 0.25
CA ALA A 51 -8.05 7.81 0.53
C ALA A 51 -7.96 7.48 2.04
N ASN A 52 -8.01 8.48 2.93
CA ASN A 52 -7.97 8.24 4.38
C ASN A 52 -9.10 7.31 4.84
N HIS A 53 -8.77 6.40 5.75
CA HIS A 53 -9.70 5.39 6.29
C HIS A 53 -10.35 4.52 5.19
N SER A 54 -9.66 4.32 4.06
CA SER A 54 -10.15 3.54 2.92
C SER A 54 -11.49 4.04 2.35
N LYS A 55 -11.85 5.32 2.57
CA LYS A 55 -13.15 5.88 2.19
C LYS A 55 -13.49 5.69 0.71
N ILE A 56 -12.54 5.93 -0.19
CA ILE A 56 -12.76 5.73 -1.64
C ILE A 56 -13.14 4.26 -1.91
N SER A 57 -12.31 3.31 -1.47
CA SER A 57 -12.52 1.89 -1.69
C SER A 57 -13.82 1.39 -1.07
N LEU A 58 -14.15 1.80 0.16
CA LEU A 58 -15.39 1.43 0.84
C LEU A 58 -16.63 2.05 0.18
N SER A 59 -16.52 3.25 -0.39
CA SER A 59 -17.62 3.86 -1.17
C SER A 59 -17.90 3.06 -2.45
N VAL A 60 -16.84 2.64 -3.15
CA VAL A 60 -16.99 1.75 -4.32
C VAL A 60 -17.57 0.40 -3.90
N ALA A 61 -17.11 -0.18 -2.78
CA ALA A 61 -17.66 -1.42 -2.24
C ALA A 61 -19.17 -1.28 -1.94
N ALA A 62 -19.57 -0.19 -1.28
CA ALA A 62 -20.97 0.07 -0.97
C ALA A 62 -21.82 0.17 -2.25
N ALA A 63 -21.36 0.88 -3.27
CA ALA A 63 -22.05 0.98 -4.56
C ALA A 63 -22.19 -0.38 -5.25
N LEU A 64 -21.11 -1.19 -5.27
CA LEU A 64 -21.14 -2.55 -5.83
C LEU A 64 -22.07 -3.49 -5.06
N ALA A 65 -22.21 -3.31 -3.73
CA ALA A 65 -23.06 -4.14 -2.88
C ALA A 65 -24.57 -3.99 -3.19
N LEU A 66 -24.97 -2.84 -3.74
CA LEU A 66 -26.36 -2.58 -4.14
C LEU A 66 -26.80 -3.48 -5.31
N VAL A 67 -25.88 -3.92 -6.15
CA VAL A 67 -26.18 -4.76 -7.32
C VAL A 67 -26.00 -6.24 -6.97
N PRO A 68 -27.08 -7.06 -7.01
CA PRO A 68 -26.99 -8.47 -6.62
C PRO A 68 -26.09 -9.29 -7.56
N GLY A 69 -25.70 -10.47 -7.09
CA GLY A 69 -24.86 -11.40 -7.85
C GLY A 69 -23.37 -11.04 -7.80
N ARG A 70 -22.73 -10.97 -8.97
CA ARG A 70 -21.26 -10.83 -9.10
C ARG A 70 -20.71 -9.52 -8.48
N PRO A 71 -21.35 -8.34 -8.64
CA PRO A 71 -20.88 -7.10 -8.02
C PRO A 71 -20.92 -7.14 -6.49
N ARG A 72 -22.01 -7.62 -5.88
CA ARG A 72 -22.10 -7.79 -4.42
C ARG A 72 -21.03 -8.73 -3.87
N ARG A 73 -20.75 -9.84 -4.54
CA ARG A 73 -19.65 -10.75 -4.16
C ARG A 73 -18.29 -10.05 -4.22
N ALA A 74 -18.07 -9.24 -5.27
CA ALA A 74 -16.85 -8.44 -5.40
C ALA A 74 -16.73 -7.41 -4.27
N ALA A 75 -17.83 -6.77 -3.88
CA ALA A 75 -17.87 -5.83 -2.75
C ALA A 75 -17.48 -6.52 -1.42
N LEU A 76 -18.03 -7.71 -1.15
CA LEU A 76 -17.71 -8.48 0.06
C LEU A 76 -16.23 -8.90 0.09
N ALA A 77 -15.72 -9.43 -1.02
CA ALA A 77 -14.30 -9.79 -1.15
C ALA A 77 -13.40 -8.55 -1.01
N GLY A 78 -13.77 -7.43 -1.62
CA GLY A 78 -13.03 -6.17 -1.51
C GLY A 78 -13.00 -5.61 -0.08
N ALA A 79 -14.15 -5.59 0.60
CA ALA A 79 -14.26 -5.13 1.98
C ALA A 79 -13.48 -6.03 2.95
N GLY A 80 -13.59 -7.35 2.79
CA GLY A 80 -12.79 -8.32 3.55
C GLY A 80 -11.29 -8.12 3.33
N ALA A 81 -10.86 -7.90 2.09
CA ALA A 81 -9.46 -7.64 1.76
C ALA A 81 -8.92 -6.35 2.41
N ILE A 82 -9.72 -5.27 2.44
CA ILE A 82 -9.38 -4.03 3.17
C ILE A 82 -9.21 -4.31 4.67
N ALA A 83 -10.10 -5.09 5.27
CA ALA A 83 -10.04 -5.42 6.69
C ALA A 83 -8.74 -6.20 7.02
N VAL A 84 -8.42 -7.23 6.22
CA VAL A 84 -7.18 -8.01 6.36
C VAL A 84 -5.94 -7.12 6.18
N ALA A 85 -5.90 -6.28 5.14
CA ALA A 85 -4.77 -5.38 4.90
C ALA A 85 -4.59 -4.35 6.03
N SER A 86 -5.68 -3.79 6.53
CA SER A 86 -5.67 -2.80 7.61
C SER A 86 -5.22 -3.41 8.93
N ALA A 87 -5.72 -4.61 9.27
CA ALA A 87 -5.29 -5.33 10.46
C ALA A 87 -3.79 -5.69 10.36
N THR A 88 -3.37 -6.25 9.25
CA THR A 88 -1.98 -6.72 9.06
C THR A 88 -0.99 -5.56 9.04
N SER A 89 -1.28 -4.46 8.34
CA SER A 89 -0.40 -3.30 8.29
C SER A 89 -0.26 -2.59 9.64
N ASN A 90 -1.35 -2.45 10.40
CA ASN A 90 -1.34 -1.73 11.67
C ASN A 90 -0.86 -2.59 12.85
N LEU A 91 -1.19 -3.89 12.88
CA LEU A 91 -0.83 -4.77 13.99
C LEU A 91 0.55 -5.41 13.82
N LEU A 92 0.92 -5.79 12.60
CA LEU A 92 2.19 -6.47 12.33
C LEU A 92 3.19 -5.51 11.71
N GLY A 93 2.86 -4.92 10.56
CA GLY A 93 3.80 -4.12 9.77
C GLY A 93 4.45 -2.97 10.56
N LYS A 94 3.62 -2.09 11.14
CA LYS A 94 4.09 -0.90 11.85
C LYS A 94 4.79 -1.19 13.19
N ARG A 95 4.56 -2.37 13.78
CA ARG A 95 5.20 -2.76 15.05
C ARG A 95 6.56 -3.43 14.80
N LEU A 96 6.69 -4.17 13.71
CA LEU A 96 7.89 -4.91 13.35
C LEU A 96 8.97 -4.02 12.73
N VAL A 97 8.57 -3.04 11.90
CA VAL A 97 9.52 -2.16 11.21
C VAL A 97 9.27 -0.70 11.59
N ARG A 98 10.05 -0.18 12.54
CA ARG A 98 10.00 1.22 12.98
C ARG A 98 10.78 2.13 12.03
N ARG A 99 10.42 2.13 10.75
CA ARG A 99 11.02 3.02 9.76
C ARG A 99 10.51 4.47 9.97
N PRO A 100 11.40 5.46 10.09
CA PRO A 100 11.00 6.86 10.14
C PRO A 100 10.38 7.29 8.80
N ARG A 101 9.43 8.23 8.85
CA ARG A 101 8.84 8.82 7.64
C ARG A 101 9.86 9.70 6.90
N PRO A 102 9.65 9.94 5.60
CA PRO A 102 10.48 10.89 4.87
C PRO A 102 10.47 12.26 5.52
N ASP A 103 11.65 12.85 5.64
CA ASP A 103 11.78 14.25 6.01
C ASP A 103 11.37 15.14 4.83
N ARG A 104 10.27 15.88 5.00
CA ARG A 104 9.74 16.79 3.97
C ARG A 104 10.57 18.05 3.85
N GLU A 105 11.13 18.53 4.94
CA GLU A 105 11.87 19.77 4.99
C GLU A 105 13.24 19.58 4.34
N ALA A 106 13.96 18.52 4.73
CA ALA A 106 15.23 18.15 4.11
C ALA A 106 15.08 17.89 2.61
N ALA A 107 14.00 17.23 2.18
CA ALA A 107 13.71 16.98 0.77
C ALA A 107 13.04 18.17 0.05
N ARG A 108 12.81 19.29 0.72
CA ARG A 108 12.19 20.52 0.19
C ARG A 108 10.85 20.28 -0.51
N VAL A 109 10.02 19.38 0.04
CA VAL A 109 8.68 19.12 -0.48
C VAL A 109 7.83 20.39 -0.41
N VAL A 110 7.32 20.84 -1.56
CA VAL A 110 6.46 22.02 -1.69
C VAL A 110 5.32 21.99 -0.68
N VAL A 111 5.13 23.07 0.08
CA VAL A 111 4.10 23.18 1.15
C VAL A 111 2.69 22.87 0.63
N GLY A 112 2.38 23.28 -0.61
CA GLY A 112 1.10 22.97 -1.27
C GLY A 112 0.81 21.47 -1.45
N ARG A 113 1.79 20.59 -1.29
CA ARG A 113 1.63 19.12 -1.33
C ARG A 113 1.34 18.51 0.03
N HIS A 114 1.50 19.24 1.12
CA HIS A 114 1.48 18.66 2.46
C HIS A 114 0.08 18.15 2.83
N VAL A 115 0.07 16.99 3.49
CA VAL A 115 -1.06 16.44 4.25
C VAL A 115 -0.62 16.25 5.69
N PRO A 116 -1.54 16.13 6.68
CA PRO A 116 -1.16 15.85 8.06
C PRO A 116 -0.19 14.67 8.14
N MET A 117 0.94 14.85 8.83
CA MET A 117 1.93 13.80 8.99
C MET A 117 1.40 12.75 9.98
N PRO A 118 1.36 11.45 9.64
CA PRO A 118 0.90 10.45 10.59
C PRO A 118 1.96 10.14 11.65
N ASP A 119 1.55 10.01 12.91
CA ASP A 119 2.44 9.73 14.05
C ASP A 119 2.98 8.28 14.07
N SER A 120 2.35 7.39 13.30
CA SER A 120 2.76 5.99 13.19
C SER A 120 3.87 5.76 12.16
N ALA A 121 4.62 4.66 12.33
CA ALA A 121 5.70 4.22 11.43
C ALA A 121 5.34 4.30 9.93
N SER A 122 6.35 4.54 9.08
CA SER A 122 6.16 4.69 7.64
C SER A 122 5.93 3.35 6.94
N PHE A 123 6.51 2.26 7.44
CA PHE A 123 6.51 0.97 6.76
C PHE A 123 5.47 0.00 7.35
N PRO A 124 4.72 -0.75 6.51
CA PRO A 124 4.41 -0.45 5.10
C PRO A 124 3.33 0.64 4.97
N SER A 125 3.10 1.15 3.75
CA SER A 125 2.01 2.07 3.48
C SER A 125 0.64 1.38 3.61
N GLY A 126 -0.10 1.69 4.69
CA GLY A 126 -1.44 1.14 4.94
C GLY A 126 -2.50 1.59 3.93
N HIS A 127 -2.41 2.83 3.43
CA HIS A 127 -3.28 3.33 2.35
C HIS A 127 -3.07 2.55 1.07
N THR A 128 -1.81 2.31 0.68
CA THR A 128 -1.49 1.52 -0.51
C THR A 128 -1.95 0.08 -0.33
N ALA A 129 -1.66 -0.53 0.83
CA ALA A 129 -2.08 -1.89 1.12
C ALA A 129 -3.59 -2.08 0.99
N SER A 130 -4.38 -1.19 1.59
CA SER A 130 -5.84 -1.26 1.52
C SER A 130 -6.38 -1.02 0.10
N ALA A 131 -5.83 -0.06 -0.63
CA ALA A 131 -6.25 0.25 -2.00
C ALA A 131 -5.94 -0.90 -2.97
N VAL A 132 -4.74 -1.48 -2.88
CA VAL A 132 -4.34 -2.62 -3.71
C VAL A 132 -5.13 -3.86 -3.31
N ALA A 133 -5.33 -4.14 -2.02
CA ALA A 133 -6.14 -5.25 -1.56
C ALA A 133 -7.56 -5.20 -2.14
N PHE A 134 -8.20 -4.04 -2.08
CA PHE A 134 -9.51 -3.82 -2.66
C PHE A 134 -9.51 -4.03 -4.18
N ALA A 135 -8.58 -3.38 -4.89
CA ALA A 135 -8.49 -3.44 -6.35
C ALA A 135 -8.26 -4.88 -6.84
N THR A 136 -7.36 -5.62 -6.21
CA THR A 136 -7.07 -7.02 -6.54
C THR A 136 -8.27 -7.92 -6.27
N ALA A 137 -8.87 -7.84 -5.08
CA ALA A 137 -10.02 -8.70 -4.74
C ALA A 137 -11.23 -8.44 -5.63
N VAL A 138 -11.56 -7.16 -5.86
CA VAL A 138 -12.65 -6.78 -6.77
C VAL A 138 -12.31 -7.17 -8.19
N GLY A 139 -11.08 -6.95 -8.66
CA GLY A 139 -10.67 -7.27 -10.04
C GLY A 139 -10.73 -8.77 -10.35
N VAL A 140 -10.41 -9.64 -9.39
CA VAL A 140 -10.56 -11.09 -9.55
C VAL A 140 -12.03 -11.48 -9.72
N VAL A 141 -12.93 -10.92 -8.89
CA VAL A 141 -14.36 -11.25 -8.95
C VAL A 141 -15.05 -10.55 -10.14
N LEU A 142 -14.70 -9.31 -10.44
CA LEU A 142 -15.29 -8.45 -11.47
C LEU A 142 -14.19 -7.88 -12.39
N PRO A 143 -13.75 -8.64 -13.41
CA PRO A 143 -12.58 -8.31 -14.25
C PRO A 143 -12.65 -6.94 -14.94
N ILE A 144 -13.84 -6.48 -15.31
CA ILE A 144 -14.02 -5.16 -15.94
C ILE A 144 -13.60 -4.00 -15.01
N ALA A 145 -13.60 -4.21 -13.69
CA ALA A 145 -13.16 -3.23 -12.71
C ALA A 145 -11.65 -3.31 -12.40
N ALA A 146 -10.93 -4.33 -12.88
CA ALA A 146 -9.54 -4.58 -12.49
C ALA A 146 -8.61 -3.43 -12.88
N VAL A 147 -8.63 -3.01 -14.16
CA VAL A 147 -7.74 -1.94 -14.66
C VAL A 147 -8.06 -0.59 -14.01
N PRO A 148 -9.33 -0.11 -13.98
CA PRO A 148 -9.64 1.17 -13.33
C PRO A 148 -9.26 1.21 -11.85
N LEU A 149 -9.51 0.13 -11.10
CA LEU A 149 -9.17 0.06 -9.69
C LEU A 149 -7.66 -0.06 -9.44
N ALA A 150 -6.93 -0.77 -10.31
CA ALA A 150 -5.47 -0.83 -10.24
C ALA A 150 -4.83 0.54 -10.48
N LEU A 151 -5.32 1.29 -11.47
CA LEU A 151 -4.87 2.67 -11.73
C LEU A 151 -5.17 3.59 -10.54
N LEU A 152 -6.36 3.48 -9.97
CA LEU A 152 -6.73 4.23 -8.76
C LEU A 152 -5.83 3.87 -7.56
N ALA A 153 -5.56 2.58 -7.34
CA ALA A 153 -4.66 2.13 -6.28
C ALA A 153 -3.23 2.62 -6.49
N GLY A 154 -2.74 2.60 -7.73
CA GLY A 154 -1.45 3.19 -8.12
C GLY A 154 -1.40 4.69 -7.85
N ALA A 155 -2.45 5.43 -8.22
CA ALA A 155 -2.56 6.86 -7.96
C ALA A 155 -2.61 7.18 -6.46
N VAL A 156 -3.32 6.36 -5.66
CA VAL A 156 -3.30 6.47 -4.19
C VAL A 156 -1.88 6.25 -3.67
N GLY A 157 -1.19 5.19 -4.10
CA GLY A 157 0.19 4.91 -3.69
C GLY A 157 1.14 6.05 -4.05
N TYR A 158 1.10 6.54 -5.29
CA TYR A 158 1.90 7.66 -5.74
C TYR A 158 1.60 8.94 -4.94
N SER A 159 0.33 9.23 -4.64
CA SER A 159 -0.04 10.40 -3.84
C SER A 159 0.62 10.40 -2.45
N ARG A 160 0.93 9.23 -1.88
CA ARG A 160 1.62 9.12 -0.59
C ARG A 160 3.11 9.49 -0.67
N VAL A 161 3.76 9.15 -1.79
CA VAL A 161 5.14 9.60 -2.08
C VAL A 161 5.13 11.09 -2.38
N HIS A 162 4.21 11.53 -3.23
CA HIS A 162 4.06 12.93 -3.67
C HIS A 162 3.84 13.90 -2.52
N THR A 163 3.01 13.52 -1.55
CA THR A 163 2.70 14.32 -0.36
C THR A 163 3.76 14.16 0.74
N GLY A 164 4.82 13.41 0.50
CA GLY A 164 5.96 13.25 1.40
C GLY A 164 5.63 12.58 2.73
N VAL A 165 4.76 11.57 2.73
CA VAL A 165 4.45 10.78 3.93
C VAL A 165 5.04 9.37 3.89
N HIS A 166 5.40 8.88 2.71
CA HIS A 166 5.93 7.53 2.51
C HIS A 166 7.02 7.53 1.46
N TYR A 167 7.97 6.63 1.61
CA TYR A 167 8.94 6.33 0.56
C TYR A 167 8.34 5.37 -0.48
N PRO A 168 8.84 5.35 -1.73
CA PRO A 168 8.46 4.36 -2.74
C PRO A 168 8.49 2.91 -2.25
N GLY A 169 9.48 2.53 -1.44
CA GLY A 169 9.60 1.20 -0.83
C GLY A 169 8.46 0.88 0.14
N ASP A 170 7.97 1.87 0.90
CA ASP A 170 6.80 1.69 1.77
C ASP A 170 5.54 1.38 0.93
N VAL A 171 5.43 2.01 -0.24
CA VAL A 171 4.33 1.82 -1.19
C VAL A 171 4.42 0.45 -1.86
N ALA A 172 5.60 0.04 -2.32
CA ALA A 172 5.82 -1.28 -2.91
C ALA A 172 5.49 -2.41 -1.91
N ALA A 173 5.99 -2.31 -0.68
CA ALA A 173 5.66 -3.28 0.37
C ALA A 173 4.17 -3.28 0.72
N GLY A 174 3.55 -2.09 0.74
CA GLY A 174 2.10 -1.96 0.88
C GLY A 174 1.35 -2.70 -0.23
N ALA A 175 1.76 -2.56 -1.48
CA ALA A 175 1.14 -3.25 -2.61
C ALA A 175 1.23 -4.77 -2.49
N VAL A 176 2.41 -5.31 -2.14
CA VAL A 176 2.60 -6.75 -1.89
C VAL A 176 1.68 -7.25 -0.79
N LEU A 177 1.63 -6.53 0.34
CA LEU A 177 0.72 -6.85 1.44
C LEU A 177 -0.76 -6.80 1.01
N GLY A 178 -1.11 -5.85 0.16
CA GLY A 178 -2.45 -5.72 -0.40
C GLY A 178 -2.86 -6.94 -1.23
N VAL A 179 -2.00 -7.38 -2.14
CA VAL A 179 -2.23 -8.59 -2.96
C VAL A 179 -2.40 -9.83 -2.09
N ALA A 180 -1.54 -10.02 -1.08
CA ALA A 180 -1.66 -11.12 -0.14
C ALA A 180 -2.98 -11.07 0.65
N SER A 181 -3.40 -9.89 1.09
CA SER A 181 -4.66 -9.69 1.81
C SER A 181 -5.88 -9.99 0.94
N ALA A 182 -5.82 -9.66 -0.36
CA ALA A 182 -6.85 -10.01 -1.32
C ALA A 182 -6.98 -11.53 -1.48
N ALA A 183 -5.86 -12.25 -1.59
CA ALA A 183 -5.87 -13.71 -1.69
C ALA A 183 -6.56 -14.37 -0.48
N VAL A 184 -6.22 -13.93 0.74
CA VAL A 184 -6.86 -14.41 1.98
C VAL A 184 -8.37 -14.14 1.95
N SER A 185 -8.79 -12.93 1.58
CA SER A 185 -10.21 -12.61 1.55
C SER A 185 -10.98 -13.38 0.48
N LEU A 186 -10.38 -13.62 -0.69
CA LEU A 186 -11.00 -14.40 -1.77
C LEU A 186 -11.17 -15.86 -1.36
N ALA A 187 -10.16 -16.43 -0.69
CA ALA A 187 -10.24 -17.78 -0.14
C ALA A 187 -11.38 -17.89 0.89
N ALA A 188 -11.49 -16.92 1.81
CA ALA A 188 -12.56 -16.89 2.82
C ALA A 188 -13.96 -16.79 2.19
N VAL A 189 -14.16 -15.87 1.23
CA VAL A 189 -15.46 -15.72 0.53
C VAL A 189 -15.83 -16.98 -0.26
N THR A 190 -14.83 -17.65 -0.85
CA THR A 190 -15.07 -18.90 -1.58
C THR A 190 -15.43 -20.02 -0.62
N TRP A 191 -14.70 -20.16 0.49
CA TRP A 191 -14.96 -21.16 1.52
C TRP A 191 -16.37 -21.03 2.10
N VAL A 192 -16.82 -19.83 2.46
CA VAL A 192 -18.20 -19.61 2.93
C VAL A 192 -19.22 -20.00 1.86
N ALA A 193 -18.96 -19.71 0.59
CA ALA A 193 -19.88 -20.05 -0.50
C ALA A 193 -19.94 -21.57 -0.81
N THR A 194 -18.91 -22.34 -0.46
CA THR A 194 -18.82 -23.78 -0.80
C THR A 194 -18.91 -24.72 0.39
N GLY A 195 -18.56 -24.26 1.59
CA GLY A 195 -18.34 -25.08 2.80
C GLY A 195 -19.54 -25.16 3.76
N GLU A 196 -20.66 -24.50 3.46
CA GLU A 196 -21.95 -24.73 4.13
C GLU A 196 -22.82 -25.76 3.36
N ARG A 197 -22.20 -26.67 2.61
CA ARG A 197 -22.85 -27.82 1.94
C ARG A 197 -22.36 -29.13 2.52
#